data_AF-A0A7K5H666-F1
#
_entry.id   AF-A0A7K5H666-F1
#
_cell.length_a   1.000
_cell.length_b   1.000
_cell.length_c   1.000
_cell.angle_alpha   90.00
_cell.angle_beta   90.00
_cell.angle_gamma   90.00
#
_symmetry.space_group_name_H-M   'P 1'
#
loop_
_entity.id
_entity.type
_entity.pdbx_description
1 polymer ?
#
loop_
_entity_poly.entity_id
_entity_poly.type
_entity_poly.pdbx_seq_one_letter_code
_entity_poly.pdbx_strand_id
1 'polypeptide(L)'
;LAGVRGSWGAVTTPSPVGSCGRGVPRGRGTPHGAGPGGARSPRLLDVIHTENKLYLVFEFLHQDLKKFMDSSSISGIALPLIKSYLFQLLQGLAFCHAHRVLHRDLKPQNLLINADGAIKLADFGLARAFGVPVRTYTHEVVTLWYRAPEILLGCKYYSTAVDIWSLGCIFAEMVGDR
;
A
#
# COMPACT_ATOMS: atom_id res chain seq x y z
N LEU A 1 -19.90 -18.39 17.31
CA LEU A 1 -20.09 -17.74 16.00
C LEU A 1 -18.76 -17.12 15.62
N ALA A 2 -17.97 -17.88 14.87
CA ALA A 2 -16.52 -17.79 14.80
C ALA A 2 -16.04 -16.75 13.78
N GLY A 3 -14.93 -16.09 14.13
CA GLY A 3 -14.29 -15.06 13.33
C GLY A 3 -13.67 -15.58 12.04
N VAL A 4 -13.81 -14.78 10.98
CA VAL A 4 -13.12 -14.99 9.71
C VAL A 4 -11.77 -14.28 9.80
N ARG A 5 -10.76 -14.99 10.32
CA ARG A 5 -9.36 -14.69 10.04
C ARG A 5 -9.12 -14.94 8.55
N GLY A 6 -8.93 -13.87 7.78
CA GLY A 6 -8.46 -13.95 6.40
C GLY A 6 -7.02 -14.48 6.38
N SER A 7 -6.87 -15.79 6.23
CA SER A 7 -5.59 -16.45 5.99
C SER A 7 -5.20 -16.22 4.54
N TRP A 8 -4.12 -15.47 4.33
CA TRP A 8 -3.54 -15.24 3.01
C TRP A 8 -2.72 -16.47 2.60
N GLY A 9 -3.36 -17.41 1.91
CA GLY A 9 -2.67 -18.49 1.22
C GLY A 9 -2.12 -17.96 -0.11
N ALA A 10 -0.82 -17.67 -0.18
CA ALA A 10 -0.13 -17.47 -1.44
C ALA A 10 -0.12 -18.81 -2.19
N VAL A 11 -0.96 -18.95 -3.23
CA VAL A 11 -0.89 -20.09 -4.14
C VAL A 11 0.13 -19.74 -5.22
N THR A 12 1.36 -20.21 -5.06
CA THR A 12 2.35 -20.26 -6.14
C THR A 12 2.18 -21.59 -6.88
N THR A 13 1.63 -21.57 -8.09
CA THR A 13 1.69 -22.73 -9.00
C THR A 13 2.79 -22.53 -10.03
N PRO A 14 3.58 -23.57 -10.36
CA PRO A 14 4.63 -23.48 -11.37
C PRO A 14 4.05 -23.51 -12.78
N SER A 15 4.66 -22.76 -13.69
CA SER A 15 4.30 -22.71 -15.11
C SER A 15 4.39 -24.08 -15.80
N PRO A 16 3.51 -24.36 -16.77
CA PRO A 16 3.86 -25.18 -17.91
C PRO A 16 3.83 -24.36 -19.22
N VAL A 17 4.88 -24.57 -20.00
CA VAL A 17 5.04 -24.19 -21.40
C VAL A 17 3.98 -24.91 -22.26
N GLY A 18 3.35 -24.24 -23.23
CA GLY A 18 2.62 -24.95 -24.30
C GLY A 18 1.47 -24.22 -25.03
N SER A 19 1.81 -23.64 -26.19
CA SER A 19 1.04 -23.63 -27.45
C SER A 19 -0.37 -23.02 -27.59
N CYS A 20 -0.43 -22.02 -28.48
CA CYS A 20 -1.38 -21.78 -29.59
C CYS A 20 -2.89 -21.54 -29.34
N GLY A 21 -3.33 -20.32 -29.68
CA GLY A 21 -4.73 -19.99 -30.01
C GLY A 21 -4.87 -18.52 -30.43
N ARG A 22 -5.38 -18.28 -31.64
CA ARG A 22 -5.41 -16.98 -32.35
C ARG A 22 -6.48 -16.01 -31.83
N GLY A 23 -6.20 -14.71 -31.96
CA GLY A 23 -7.19 -13.74 -32.45
C GLY A 23 -7.59 -12.60 -31.52
N VAL A 24 -7.13 -11.38 -31.87
CA VAL A 24 -7.84 -10.08 -31.96
C VAL A 24 -6.88 -8.95 -31.54
N PRO A 25 -6.53 -8.00 -32.43
CA PRO A 25 -5.72 -6.86 -32.06
C PRO A 25 -6.62 -5.82 -31.39
N ARG A 26 -6.44 -5.57 -30.10
CA ARG A 26 -6.94 -4.35 -29.45
C ARG A 26 -5.75 -3.45 -29.15
N GLY A 27 -5.84 -2.23 -29.69
CA GLY A 27 -4.76 -1.27 -29.79
C GLY A 27 -4.00 -1.06 -28.49
N ARG A 28 -2.67 -1.03 -28.62
CA ARG A 28 -1.78 -0.41 -27.64
C ARG A 28 -2.14 1.06 -27.54
N GLY A 29 -3.00 1.39 -26.58
CA GLY A 29 -2.92 2.68 -25.91
C GLY A 29 -1.75 2.60 -24.95
N THR A 30 -0.55 2.97 -25.42
CA THR A 30 0.54 3.32 -24.53
C THR A 30 0.08 4.57 -23.75
N PRO A 31 0.01 4.55 -22.40
CA PRO A 31 0.00 5.80 -21.67
C PRO A 31 1.42 6.37 -21.79
N HIS A 32 1.62 7.18 -22.82
CA HIS A 32 2.71 8.16 -22.87
C HIS A 32 2.52 9.10 -21.69
N GLY A 33 3.29 8.90 -20.63
CA GLY A 33 3.21 9.73 -19.43
C GLY A 33 4.02 9.28 -18.20
N ALA A 34 4.74 8.15 -18.26
CA ALA A 34 5.67 7.79 -17.18
C ALA A 34 7.07 8.30 -17.54
N GLY A 35 7.45 9.46 -16.99
CA GLY A 35 8.86 9.80 -16.81
C GLY A 35 9.57 8.74 -15.94
N PRO A 36 10.87 8.87 -15.64
CA PRO A 36 11.68 7.82 -15.01
C PRO A 36 11.30 7.48 -13.55
N GLY A 37 10.15 7.97 -13.04
CA GLY A 37 9.58 7.59 -11.76
C GLY A 37 8.57 6.45 -11.92
N GLY A 38 8.95 5.23 -11.52
CA GLY A 38 8.03 4.10 -11.46
C GLY A 38 6.77 4.39 -10.64
N ALA A 39 5.68 3.68 -10.97
CA ALA A 39 4.40 3.77 -10.27
C ALA A 39 4.57 3.58 -8.74
N ARG A 40 3.90 4.43 -7.96
CA ARG A 40 4.03 4.49 -6.48
C ARG A 40 3.04 3.62 -5.72
N SER A 41 2.14 2.97 -6.44
CA SER A 41 1.27 1.90 -5.97
C SER A 41 1.62 0.61 -6.72
N PRO A 42 1.37 -0.58 -6.14
CA PRO A 42 1.50 -1.84 -6.85
C PRO A 42 0.68 -1.82 -8.14
N ARG A 43 1.31 -2.17 -9.25
CA ARG A 43 0.63 -2.28 -10.54
C ARG A 43 -0.35 -3.43 -10.50
N LEU A 44 -1.63 -3.14 -10.75
CA LEU A 44 -2.65 -4.15 -11.01
C LEU A 44 -2.38 -4.76 -12.39
N LEU A 45 -2.08 -6.05 -12.41
CA LEU A 45 -1.79 -6.83 -13.60
C LEU A 45 -3.06 -7.44 -14.20
N ASP A 46 -3.96 -7.92 -13.35
CA ASP A 46 -5.18 -8.60 -13.80
C ASP A 46 -6.31 -8.53 -12.76
N VAL A 47 -7.54 -8.71 -13.22
CA VAL A 47 -8.76 -8.81 -12.41
C VAL A 47 -9.50 -10.07 -12.83
N ILE A 48 -9.48 -11.09 -11.98
CA ILE A 48 -10.15 -12.36 -12.25
C ILE A 48 -11.46 -12.37 -11.46
N HIS A 49 -12.57 -12.50 -12.16
CA HIS A 49 -13.89 -12.59 -11.56
C HIS A 49 -14.45 -14.00 -11.77
N THR A 50 -14.79 -14.67 -10.67
CA THR A 50 -15.57 -15.91 -10.67
C THR A 50 -16.90 -15.66 -9.97
N GLU A 51 -17.85 -16.59 -10.08
CA GLU A 51 -19.25 -16.39 -9.67
C GLU A 51 -19.43 -15.77 -8.26
N ASN A 52 -18.53 -16.07 -7.31
CA ASN A 52 -18.60 -15.58 -5.93
C ASN A 52 -17.31 -14.89 -5.44
N LYS A 53 -16.32 -14.66 -6.30
CA LYS A 53 -15.00 -14.14 -5.87
C LYS A 53 -14.40 -13.18 -6.89
N LEU A 54 -13.87 -12.08 -6.37
CA LEU A 54 -13.05 -11.13 -7.13
C LEU A 54 -11.60 -11.28 -6.67
N TYR A 55 -10.71 -11.55 -7.63
CA TYR A 55 -9.27 -11.62 -7.40
C TYR A 55 -8.60 -10.45 -8.10
N LEU A 56 -7.76 -9.73 -7.35
CA LEU A 56 -6.95 -8.64 -7.86
C LEU A 56 -5.49 -9.11 -7.89
N VAL A 57 -4.91 -9.23 -9.09
CA VAL A 57 -3.55 -9.70 -9.29
C VAL A 57 -2.63 -8.50 -9.43
N PHE A 58 -1.67 -8.34 -8.53
CA PHE A 58 -0.73 -7.23 -8.53
C PHE A 58 0.71 -7.69 -8.85
N GLU A 59 1.57 -6.74 -9.19
CA GLU A 59 3.01 -7.00 -9.25
C GLU A 59 3.55 -7.50 -7.90
N PHE A 60 4.51 -8.41 -7.97
CA PHE A 60 5.12 -8.96 -6.77
C PHE A 60 6.10 -7.98 -6.14
N LEU A 61 5.96 -7.77 -4.82
CA LEU A 61 6.88 -7.03 -3.97
C LEU A 61 7.41 -7.98 -2.90
N HIS A 62 8.70 -7.87 -2.58
CA HIS A 62 9.43 -8.92 -1.87
C HIS A 62 9.07 -8.97 -0.40
N GLN A 63 8.86 -7.80 0.22
CA GLN A 63 8.54 -7.69 1.63
C GLN A 63 7.79 -6.39 1.93
N ASP A 64 7.12 -6.35 3.07
CA ASP A 64 6.57 -5.13 3.65
C ASP A 64 7.61 -4.43 4.55
N LEU A 65 7.44 -3.13 4.81
CA LEU A 65 8.35 -2.33 5.61
C LEU A 65 8.42 -2.83 7.06
N LYS A 66 7.34 -3.44 7.60
CA LYS A 66 7.37 -3.98 8.96
C LYS A 66 8.41 -5.10 9.08
N LYS A 67 8.34 -6.09 8.19
CA LYS A 67 9.33 -7.18 8.14
C LYS A 67 10.74 -6.67 7.87
N PHE A 68 10.88 -5.63 7.05
CA PHE A 68 12.19 -5.03 6.79
C PHE A 68 12.78 -4.36 8.03
N MET A 69 11.97 -3.61 8.80
CA MET A 69 12.40 -3.01 10.07
C MET A 69 12.72 -4.09 11.11
N ASP A 70 11.88 -5.12 11.24
CA ASP A 70 12.10 -6.20 12.21
C ASP A 70 13.41 -6.96 11.92
N SER A 71 13.74 -7.20 10.66
CA SER A 71 15.01 -7.82 10.25
C SER A 71 16.22 -6.88 10.37
N SER A 72 16.00 -5.56 10.40
CA SER A 72 17.05 -4.55 10.56
C SER A 72 17.20 -4.07 12.02
N SER A 73 16.45 -4.63 12.97
CA SER A 73 16.39 -4.17 14.37
C SER A 73 17.73 -4.14 15.11
N ILE A 74 18.70 -4.96 14.70
CA ILE A 74 20.04 -5.01 15.32
C ILE A 74 21.01 -4.03 14.64
N SER A 75 20.90 -3.87 13.32
CA SER A 75 21.84 -3.07 12.52
C SER A 75 21.35 -1.64 12.24
N GLY A 76 20.09 -1.36 12.55
CA GLY A 76 19.38 -0.19 12.06
C GLY A 76 19.19 -0.20 10.54
N ILE A 77 18.46 0.80 10.04
CA ILE A 77 18.33 1.08 8.61
C ILE A 77 19.26 2.24 8.26
N ALA A 78 20.04 2.10 7.18
CA ALA A 78 20.93 3.15 6.73
C ALA A 78 20.16 4.45 6.41
N LEU A 79 20.61 5.58 6.97
CA LEU A 79 19.97 6.90 6.78
C LEU A 79 19.70 7.27 5.31
N PRO A 80 20.59 7.00 4.34
CA PRO A 80 20.29 7.26 2.92
C PRO A 80 19.07 6.48 2.41
N LEU A 81 18.87 5.25 2.87
CA LEU A 81 17.73 4.42 2.50
C LEU A 81 16.44 4.93 3.15
N ILE A 82 16.48 5.32 4.42
CA ILE A 82 15.33 5.97 5.10
C ILE A 82 14.92 7.23 4.34
N LYS A 83 15.89 8.07 3.96
CA LYS A 83 15.62 9.29 3.17
C LYS A 83 15.01 8.96 1.81
N SER A 84 15.52 7.92 1.13
CA SER A 84 14.96 7.43 -0.14
C SER A 84 13.51 6.98 0.02
N TYR A 85 13.20 6.18 1.05
CA TYR A 85 11.85 5.71 1.32
C TYR A 85 10.90 6.85 1.65
N LEU A 86 11.28 7.74 2.56
CA LEU A 86 10.45 8.90 2.92
C LEU A 86 10.14 9.76 1.69
N PHE A 87 11.13 10.01 0.84
CA PHE A 87 10.94 10.75 -0.40
C PHE A 87 9.96 10.05 -1.35
N GLN A 88 10.12 8.73 -1.54
CA GLN A 88 9.25 7.97 -2.42
C GLN A 88 7.80 7.89 -1.92
N LEU A 89 7.60 7.76 -0.61
CA LEU A 89 6.29 7.74 0.05
C LEU A 89 5.60 9.10 -0.05
N LEU A 90 6.33 10.20 0.19
CA LEU A 90 5.81 11.56 0.02
C LEU A 90 5.36 11.81 -1.43
N GLN A 91 6.11 11.34 -2.41
CA GLN A 91 5.70 11.42 -3.82
C GLN A 91 4.43 10.61 -4.10
N GLY A 92 4.31 9.40 -3.51
CA GLY A 92 3.10 8.60 -3.61
C GLY A 92 1.87 9.28 -2.99
N LEU A 93 2.03 9.85 -1.79
CA LEU A 93 0.94 10.57 -1.12
C LEU A 93 0.56 11.86 -1.82
N ALA A 94 1.54 12.63 -2.29
CA ALA A 94 1.28 13.84 -3.08
C ALA A 94 0.46 13.51 -4.33
N PHE A 95 0.76 12.40 -5.01
CA PHE A 95 -0.03 11.91 -6.12
C PHE A 95 -1.47 11.56 -5.70
N CYS A 96 -1.65 10.78 -4.64
CA CYS A 96 -2.99 10.43 -4.14
C CYS A 96 -3.80 11.69 -3.75
N HIS A 97 -3.18 12.61 -3.01
CA HIS A 97 -3.82 13.83 -2.51
C HIS A 97 -4.22 14.76 -3.65
N ALA A 98 -3.40 14.90 -4.69
CA ALA A 98 -3.73 15.66 -5.90
C ALA A 98 -4.96 15.07 -6.63
N HIS A 99 -5.15 13.75 -6.58
CA HIS A 99 -6.29 13.05 -7.18
C HIS A 99 -7.48 12.88 -6.22
N ARG A 100 -7.50 13.65 -5.13
CA ARG A 100 -8.58 13.60 -4.14
C ARG A 100 -8.75 12.21 -3.50
N VAL A 101 -7.66 11.48 -3.29
CA VAL A 101 -7.64 10.17 -2.61
C VAL A 101 -6.88 10.29 -1.30
N LEU A 102 -7.52 9.89 -0.20
CA LEU A 102 -6.88 9.72 1.12
C LEU A 102 -6.56 8.25 1.35
N HIS A 103 -5.38 7.93 1.90
CA HIS A 103 -5.00 6.54 2.18
C HIS A 103 -5.68 6.00 3.44
N ARG A 104 -5.65 6.76 4.55
CA ARG A 104 -6.33 6.51 5.84
C ARG A 104 -5.87 5.31 6.66
N ASP A 105 -5.17 4.35 6.06
CA ASP A 105 -4.62 3.18 6.75
C ASP A 105 -3.11 3.02 6.47
N LEU A 106 -2.35 4.10 6.56
CA LEU A 106 -0.91 4.02 6.45
C LEU A 106 -0.33 3.35 7.70
N LYS A 107 0.40 2.26 7.46
CA LYS A 107 1.13 1.48 8.46
C LYS A 107 2.26 0.73 7.74
N PRO A 108 3.34 0.34 8.42
CA PRO A 108 4.48 -0.32 7.76
C PRO A 108 4.11 -1.60 7.00
N GLN A 109 3.06 -2.32 7.41
CA GLN A 109 2.56 -3.51 6.71
C GLN A 109 1.96 -3.19 5.33
N ASN A 110 1.50 -1.95 5.13
CA ASN A 110 0.90 -1.47 3.89
C ASN A 110 1.93 -0.76 2.99
N LEU A 111 3.21 -0.81 3.34
CA LEU A 111 4.30 -0.24 2.56
C LEU A 111 5.15 -1.37 2.01
N LEU A 112 5.15 -1.55 0.69
CA LEU A 112 5.78 -2.70 0.05
C LEU A 112 7.10 -2.31 -0.61
N ILE A 113 8.12 -3.15 -0.43
CA ILE A 113 9.49 -2.92 -0.88
C ILE A 113 9.86 -3.98 -1.92
N ASN A 114 10.55 -3.56 -2.99
CA ASN A 114 11.16 -4.47 -3.96
C ASN A 114 12.68 -4.63 -3.75
N ALA A 115 13.29 -5.56 -4.47
CA ALA A 115 14.73 -5.82 -4.41
C ALA A 115 15.59 -4.61 -4.85
N ASP A 116 15.03 -3.69 -5.64
CA ASP A 116 15.73 -2.51 -6.15
C ASP A 116 15.72 -1.32 -5.18
N GLY A 117 15.17 -1.47 -3.97
CA GLY A 117 15.07 -0.39 -2.98
C GLY A 117 13.97 0.63 -3.30
N ALA A 118 12.99 0.27 -4.12
CA ALA A 118 11.77 1.04 -4.32
C ALA A 118 10.71 0.66 -3.28
N ILE A 119 9.98 1.65 -2.79
CA ILE A 119 8.88 1.48 -1.83
C ILE A 119 7.56 2.00 -2.41
N LYS A 120 6.47 1.26 -2.19
CA LYS A 120 5.15 1.54 -2.77
C LYS A 120 4.04 1.50 -1.72
N LEU A 121 3.07 2.39 -1.87
CA LEU A 121 1.84 2.46 -1.07
C LEU A 121 0.90 1.33 -1.49
N ALA A 122 0.50 0.48 -0.56
CA ALA A 122 -0.42 -0.63 -0.79
C ALA A 122 -1.66 -0.53 0.12
N ASP A 123 -2.66 -1.36 -0.16
CA ASP A 123 -3.91 -1.45 0.60
C ASP A 123 -4.70 -0.13 0.67
N PHE A 124 -5.15 0.32 -0.51
CA PHE A 124 -6.16 1.36 -0.65
C PHE A 124 -7.57 0.87 -0.25
N GLY A 125 -7.72 -0.25 0.48
CA GLY A 125 -9.00 -0.87 0.82
C GLY A 125 -9.94 0.02 1.63
N LEU A 126 -9.41 1.07 2.27
CA LEU A 126 -10.18 2.13 2.95
C LEU A 126 -10.05 3.50 2.27
N ALA A 127 -9.35 3.57 1.14
CA ALA A 127 -9.17 4.82 0.42
C ALA A 127 -10.49 5.29 -0.16
N ARG A 128 -10.83 6.56 0.08
CA ARG A 128 -12.07 7.17 -0.40
C ARG A 128 -11.80 8.52 -1.00
N ALA A 129 -12.60 8.86 -2.02
CA ALA A 129 -12.74 10.23 -2.48
C ALA A 129 -13.19 11.13 -1.32
N PHE A 130 -12.70 12.37 -1.28
CA PHE A 130 -13.10 13.37 -0.27
C PHE A 130 -14.63 13.47 -0.13
N GLY A 131 -15.13 13.53 1.11
CA GLY A 131 -16.55 13.83 1.38
C GLY A 131 -17.46 12.65 1.77
N VAL A 132 -16.98 11.40 1.79
CA VAL A 132 -17.81 10.27 2.27
C VAL A 132 -17.61 10.06 3.78
N PRO A 133 -18.67 10.21 4.62
CA PRO A 133 -18.56 10.03 6.06
C PRO A 133 -18.02 8.63 6.42
N VAL A 134 -17.10 8.59 7.38
CA VAL A 134 -16.56 7.35 7.95
C VAL A 134 -17.69 6.67 8.68
N ARG A 135 -18.12 5.50 8.19
CA ARG A 135 -18.76 4.56 9.11
C ARG A 135 -17.65 4.15 10.08
N THR A 136 -17.85 4.45 11.35
CA THR A 136 -17.02 3.99 12.47
C THR A 136 -16.88 2.47 12.36
N TYR A 137 -15.76 2.01 11.80
CA TYR A 137 -15.42 0.59 11.85
C TYR A 137 -15.10 0.24 13.30
N THR A 138 -15.69 -0.86 13.72
CA THR A 138 -15.87 -1.33 15.10
C THR A 138 -14.57 -1.38 15.91
N HIS A 139 -14.71 -1.05 17.19
CA HIS A 139 -13.69 -1.15 18.23
C HIS A 139 -13.26 -2.61 18.46
N GLU A 140 -12.37 -3.16 17.65
CA GLU A 140 -11.63 -4.36 18.02
C GLU A 140 -10.16 -4.23 17.59
N VAL A 141 -9.35 -3.76 18.54
CA VAL A 141 -7.92 -4.06 18.75
C VAL A 141 -7.06 -4.23 17.48
N VAL A 142 -7.03 -3.23 16.59
CA VAL A 142 -6.03 -3.15 15.51
C VAL A 142 -5.48 -1.72 15.40
N THR A 143 -4.17 -1.63 15.67
CA THR A 143 -3.18 -0.59 15.38
C THR A 143 -3.66 0.88 15.33
N LEU A 144 -3.95 1.45 16.49
CA LEU A 144 -4.17 2.91 16.67
C LEU A 144 -2.89 3.76 16.50
N TRP A 145 -1.72 3.13 16.34
CA TRP A 145 -0.41 3.75 16.52
C TRP A 145 -0.08 4.83 15.48
N TYR A 146 -0.62 4.69 14.27
CA TYR A 146 -0.39 5.62 13.16
C TYR A 146 -1.57 6.56 12.92
N ARG A 147 -2.64 6.51 13.74
CA ARG A 147 -3.80 7.38 13.54
C ARG A 147 -3.54 8.79 14.06
N ALA A 148 -3.96 9.76 13.26
CA ALA A 148 -3.92 11.17 13.64
C ALA A 148 -4.85 11.46 14.84
N PRO A 149 -4.49 12.42 15.71
CA PRO A 149 -5.25 12.72 16.91
C PRO A 149 -6.70 13.13 16.62
N GLU A 150 -6.97 13.85 15.54
CA GLU A 150 -8.31 14.22 15.10
C GLU A 150 -9.18 13.00 14.74
N ILE A 151 -8.59 11.92 14.23
CA ILE A 151 -9.31 10.66 13.99
C ILE A 151 -9.64 10.00 15.33
N LEU A 152 -8.70 10.01 16.28
CA LEU A 152 -8.90 9.42 17.61
C LEU A 152 -9.95 10.19 18.43
N LEU A 153 -10.00 11.51 18.25
CA LEU A 153 -10.99 12.39 18.89
C LEU A 153 -12.36 12.37 18.19
N GLY A 154 -12.52 11.59 17.13
CA GLY A 154 -13.80 11.44 16.42
C GLY A 154 -14.20 12.66 15.60
N CYS A 155 -13.25 13.49 15.16
CA CYS A 155 -13.55 14.62 14.28
C CYS A 155 -14.19 14.13 12.98
N LYS A 156 -15.34 14.72 12.62
CA LYS A 156 -16.08 14.34 11.40
C LYS A 156 -15.38 14.79 10.12
N TYR A 157 -14.55 15.83 10.23
CA TYR A 157 -13.81 16.42 9.13
C TYR A 157 -12.32 16.21 9.37
N TYR A 158 -11.69 15.55 8.42
CA TYR A 158 -10.24 15.32 8.39
C TYR A 158 -9.77 15.45 6.94
N SER A 159 -8.51 15.78 6.76
CA SER A 159 -7.93 16.14 5.46
C SER A 159 -6.74 15.24 5.12
N THR A 160 -5.95 15.65 4.13
CA THR A 160 -4.67 15.03 3.78
C THR A 160 -3.68 14.94 4.95
N ALA A 161 -3.86 15.80 5.97
CA ALA A 161 -3.00 15.85 7.15
C ALA A 161 -2.93 14.51 7.91
N VAL A 162 -3.99 13.69 7.86
CA VAL A 162 -4.00 12.40 8.57
C VAL A 162 -2.98 11.42 8.01
N ASP A 163 -2.80 11.41 6.69
CA ASP A 163 -1.82 10.55 6.02
C ASP A 163 -0.39 11.04 6.32
N ILE A 164 -0.20 12.36 6.42
CA ILE A 164 1.09 12.97 6.79
C ILE A 164 1.46 12.64 8.23
N TRP A 165 0.49 12.65 9.16
CA TRP A 165 0.69 12.20 10.54
C TRP A 165 1.18 10.76 10.57
N SER A 166 0.46 9.84 9.91
CA SER A 166 0.83 8.43 9.85
C SER A 166 2.25 8.23 9.29
N LEU A 167 2.59 8.95 8.20
CA LEU A 167 3.94 8.89 7.62
C LEU A 167 5.01 9.42 8.58
N GLY A 168 4.70 10.47 9.37
CA GLY A 168 5.59 10.98 10.40
C GLY A 168 5.90 9.94 11.49
N CYS A 169 4.87 9.20 11.94
CA CYS A 169 5.05 8.09 12.87
C CYS A 169 5.93 6.97 12.26
N ILE A 170 5.69 6.61 11.00
CA ILE A 170 6.50 5.59 10.29
C ILE A 170 7.95 6.06 10.13
N PHE A 171 8.17 7.34 9.81
CA PHE A 171 9.51 7.91 9.74
C PHE A 171 10.24 7.84 11.09
N ALA A 172 9.56 8.19 12.19
CA ALA A 172 10.13 8.06 13.52
C ALA A 172 10.47 6.59 13.86
N GLU A 173 9.64 5.62 13.46
CA GLU A 173 9.91 4.20 13.65
C GLU A 173 11.09 3.69 12.80
N MET A 174 11.26 4.19 11.58
CA MET A 174 12.44 3.85 10.75
C MET A 174 13.75 4.37 11.34
N VAL A 175 13.71 5.50 12.05
CA VAL A 175 14.91 6.14 12.65
C VAL A 175 15.19 5.60 14.05
N GLY A 176 14.15 5.29 14.82
CA GLY A 176 14.28 4.82 16.19
C GLY A 176 14.41 3.30 16.25
N ASP A 177 15.63 2.80 16.43
CA ASP A 177 15.86 1.44 16.91
C ASP A 177 15.10 1.26 18.24
N ARG A 178 14.09 0.39 18.24
CA ARG A 178 13.47 -0.13 19.46
C ARG A 178 13.70 -1.63 19.54
#